data_AF-V5RYL8-F1
#
_entry.id   AF-V5RYL8-F1
#
_cell.length_a   1.000
_cell.length_b   1.000
_cell.length_c   1.000
_cell.angle_alpha   90.00
_cell.angle_beta   90.00
_cell.angle_gamma   90.00
#
_symmetry.space_group_name_H-M   'P 1'
#
loop_
_entity.id
_entity.type
_entity.pdbx_description
1 polymer ?
#
loop_
_entity_poly.entity_id
_entity_poly.type
_entity_poly.pdbx_seq_one_letter_code
_entity_poly.pdbx_strand_id
1 'polypeptide(L)'
;MLETLVKIMADGLLVPVLLLGGWALLFRVPKDGRYRAYCRILMAGLTAYVFAKLIGSIYQPEFERPFEQLGLAAGASFLNNPGFPSDHILFCTTITLAVWFETRMKWLSLILAILTATVAVGRVLALVHTPIDVLGGVVIASLGALWYLQRDSTPKPRHIRHWSRPQTNATIRHK
;
A
#
# COMPACT_ATOMS: atom_id res chain seq x y z
N MET A 1 -10.81 27.14 -11.09
CA MET A 1 -9.76 26.35 -11.78
C MET A 1 -8.77 25.76 -10.78
N LEU A 2 -8.10 26.57 -9.96
CA LEU A 2 -7.17 26.07 -8.93
C LEU A 2 -7.85 25.17 -7.89
N GLU A 3 -9.00 25.59 -7.35
CA GLU A 3 -9.79 24.79 -6.40
C GLU A 3 -10.22 23.42 -6.98
N THR A 4 -10.64 23.41 -8.25
CA THR A 4 -11.01 22.17 -8.96
C THR A 4 -9.82 21.23 -9.10
N LEU A 5 -8.65 21.79 -9.42
CA LEU A 5 -7.40 21.03 -9.53
C LEU A 5 -6.99 20.44 -8.17
N VAL A 6 -7.07 21.23 -7.11
CA VAL A 6 -6.79 20.79 -5.72
C VAL A 6 -7.73 19.66 -5.30
N LYS A 7 -9.04 19.77 -5.62
CA LYS A 7 -10.02 18.72 -5.34
C LYS A 7 -9.73 17.43 -6.11
N ILE A 8 -9.32 17.54 -7.38
CA ILE A 8 -8.92 16.38 -8.19
C ILE A 8 -7.66 15.72 -7.61
N MET A 9 -6.67 16.51 -7.17
CA MET A 9 -5.48 15.98 -6.52
C MET A 9 -5.80 15.29 -5.19
N ALA A 10 -6.64 15.90 -4.35
CA ALA A 10 -6.98 15.42 -3.03
C ALA A 10 -7.84 14.15 -3.06
N ASP A 11 -8.90 14.13 -3.87
CA ASP A 11 -9.91 13.07 -3.84
C ASP A 11 -9.93 12.26 -5.15
N GLY A 12 -9.76 12.94 -6.30
CA GLY A 12 -9.82 12.31 -7.61
C GLY A 12 -8.71 11.28 -7.83
N LEU A 13 -7.50 11.57 -7.38
CA LEU A 13 -6.34 10.65 -7.49
C LEU A 13 -6.44 9.41 -6.59
N LEU A 14 -7.38 9.37 -5.64
CA LEU A 14 -7.68 8.16 -4.88
C LEU A 14 -8.17 7.03 -5.81
N VAL A 15 -8.98 7.37 -6.81
CA VAL A 15 -9.58 6.42 -7.76
C VAL A 15 -8.53 5.66 -8.59
N PRO A 16 -7.56 6.31 -9.27
CA PRO A 16 -6.52 5.59 -10.00
C PRO A 16 -5.63 4.76 -9.07
N VAL A 17 -5.33 5.22 -7.86
CA VAL A 17 -4.58 4.41 -6.87
C VAL A 17 -5.33 3.12 -6.55
N LEU A 18 -6.63 3.23 -6.29
CA LEU A 18 -7.53 2.09 -6.05
C LEU A 18 -7.59 1.12 -7.22
N LEU A 19 -7.82 1.63 -8.44
CA LEU A 19 -7.99 0.80 -9.62
C LEU A 19 -6.69 0.09 -10.01
N LEU A 20 -5.58 0.82 -10.07
CA LEU A 20 -4.27 0.27 -10.41
C LEU A 20 -3.77 -0.69 -9.33
N GLY A 21 -3.92 -0.31 -8.05
CA GLY A 21 -3.54 -1.14 -6.92
C GLY A 21 -4.38 -2.41 -6.83
N GLY A 22 -5.70 -2.30 -6.91
CA GLY A 22 -6.62 -3.44 -6.91
C GLY A 22 -6.35 -4.38 -8.07
N TRP A 23 -6.18 -3.86 -9.29
CA TRP A 23 -5.79 -4.66 -10.45
C TRP A 23 -4.48 -5.43 -10.22
N ALA A 24 -3.46 -4.77 -9.67
CA ALA A 24 -2.18 -5.41 -9.39
C ALA A 24 -2.32 -6.53 -8.35
N LEU A 25 -3.06 -6.27 -7.27
CA LEU A 25 -3.27 -7.25 -6.19
C LEU A 25 -4.12 -8.45 -6.63
N LEU A 26 -5.06 -8.26 -7.55
CA LEU A 26 -5.90 -9.35 -8.08
C LEU A 26 -5.16 -10.20 -9.12
N PHE A 27 -4.47 -9.57 -10.07
CA PHE A 27 -3.93 -10.27 -11.23
C PHE A 27 -2.43 -10.57 -11.16
N ARG A 28 -1.66 -9.80 -10.37
CA ARG A 28 -0.18 -9.87 -10.38
C ARG A 28 0.44 -10.50 -9.15
N VAL A 29 -0.35 -10.86 -8.13
CA VAL A 29 0.16 -11.65 -6.99
C VAL A 29 0.52 -13.06 -7.48
N PRO A 30 1.72 -13.59 -7.18
CA PRO A 30 2.13 -14.94 -7.58
C PRO A 30 1.15 -16.02 -7.12
N LYS A 31 0.83 -17.00 -7.99
CA LYS A 31 -0.14 -18.07 -7.68
C LYS A 31 0.28 -18.90 -6.47
N ASP A 32 1.58 -19.15 -6.33
CA ASP A 32 2.15 -19.85 -5.20
C ASP A 32 2.12 -18.97 -3.95
N GLY A 33 1.21 -19.30 -3.02
CA GLY A 33 1.05 -18.56 -1.76
C GLY A 33 0.11 -17.35 -1.81
N ARG A 34 -0.78 -17.24 -2.82
CA ARG A 34 -1.81 -16.16 -2.89
C ARG A 34 -2.61 -16.01 -1.61
N TYR A 35 -3.05 -17.12 -1.02
CA TYR A 35 -3.83 -17.09 0.22
C TYR A 35 -3.06 -16.40 1.35
N ARG A 36 -1.78 -16.74 1.55
CA ARG A 36 -0.93 -16.09 2.55
C ARG A 36 -0.69 -14.62 2.23
N ALA A 37 -0.54 -14.26 0.96
CA ALA A 37 -0.42 -12.87 0.52
C ALA A 37 -1.68 -12.06 0.87
N TYR A 38 -2.87 -12.57 0.56
CA TYR A 38 -4.12 -11.89 0.91
C TYR A 38 -4.34 -11.80 2.41
N CYS A 39 -3.97 -12.83 3.18
CA CYS A 39 -3.98 -12.74 4.64
C CYS A 39 -3.07 -11.61 5.13
N ARG A 40 -1.83 -11.49 4.63
CA ARG A 40 -0.93 -10.40 5.01
C ARG A 40 -1.46 -9.03 4.60
N ILE A 41 -2.03 -8.89 3.40
CA ILE A 41 -2.64 -7.63 2.96
C ILE A 41 -3.80 -7.23 3.87
N LEU A 42 -4.68 -8.19 4.19
CA LEU A 42 -5.81 -7.96 5.08
C LEU A 42 -5.34 -7.56 6.48
N MET A 43 -4.38 -8.31 7.04
CA MET A 43 -3.83 -8.03 8.37
C MET A 43 -3.08 -6.69 8.41
N ALA A 44 -2.33 -6.34 7.37
CA ALA A 44 -1.68 -5.05 7.24
C ALA A 44 -2.69 -3.90 7.25
N GLY A 45 -3.74 -4.00 6.44
CA GLY A 45 -4.80 -2.99 6.37
C GLY A 45 -5.60 -2.88 7.67
N LEU A 46 -5.97 -4.02 8.27
CA LEU A 46 -6.70 -4.04 9.56
C LEU A 46 -5.85 -3.45 10.68
N THR A 47 -4.56 -3.80 10.74
CA THR A 47 -3.62 -3.24 11.70
C THR A 47 -3.51 -1.73 11.52
N ALA A 48 -3.26 -1.25 10.30
CA ALA A 48 -3.18 0.18 10.01
C ALA A 48 -4.47 0.92 10.41
N TYR A 49 -5.65 0.35 10.12
CA TYR A 49 -6.94 0.94 10.49
C TYR A 49 -7.15 0.99 12.01
N VAL A 50 -6.90 -0.11 12.72
CA VAL A 50 -7.04 -0.18 14.18
C VAL A 50 -6.09 0.81 14.84
N PHE A 51 -4.81 0.85 14.44
CA PHE A 51 -3.86 1.81 14.98
C PHE A 51 -4.26 3.25 14.63
N ALA A 52 -4.77 3.52 13.43
CA ALA A 52 -5.28 4.84 13.07
C ALA A 52 -6.43 5.29 13.98
N LYS A 53 -7.38 4.40 14.28
CA LYS A 53 -8.49 4.72 15.18
C LYS A 53 -8.06 4.82 16.65
N LEU A 54 -7.14 3.98 17.11
CA LEU A 54 -6.61 4.06 18.48
C LEU A 54 -5.81 5.36 18.67
N ILE A 55 -4.85 5.65 17.80
CA ILE A 55 -4.04 6.86 17.90
C ILE A 55 -4.92 8.10 17.68
N GLY A 56 -5.82 8.09 16.69
CA GLY A 56 -6.76 9.18 16.47
C GLY A 56 -7.78 9.36 17.61
N SER A 57 -8.02 8.34 18.44
CA SER A 57 -8.86 8.49 19.64
C SER A 57 -8.11 9.12 20.82
N ILE A 58 -6.79 8.93 20.90
CA ILE A 58 -5.92 9.47 21.96
C ILE A 58 -5.41 10.86 21.58
N TYR A 59 -5.05 11.04 20.32
CA TYR A 59 -4.55 12.27 19.74
C TYR A 59 -5.61 12.82 18.78
N GLN A 60 -6.57 13.52 19.36
CA GLN A 60 -7.43 14.44 18.65
C GLN A 60 -6.83 15.82 18.84
N PRO A 61 -6.02 16.33 17.89
CA PRO A 61 -5.67 17.73 17.96
C PRO A 61 -6.99 18.52 18.00
N GLU A 62 -7.22 19.26 19.10
CA GLU A 62 -8.40 20.13 19.31
C GLU A 62 -8.49 21.28 18.27
N PHE A 63 -7.49 21.34 17.40
CA PHE A 63 -7.43 22.22 16.25
C PHE A 63 -8.49 21.82 15.23
N GLU A 64 -9.52 22.67 15.13
CA GLU A 64 -10.37 22.82 13.95
C GLU A 64 -9.52 22.67 12.67
N ARG A 65 -10.07 22.06 11.62
CA ARG A 65 -9.28 21.82 10.38
C ARG A 65 -8.73 23.14 9.85
N PRO A 66 -7.61 23.15 9.10
CA PRO A 66 -7.02 24.41 8.63
C PRO A 66 -8.01 25.35 7.93
N PHE A 67 -9.00 24.83 7.20
CA PHE A 67 -10.06 25.66 6.60
C PHE A 67 -11.02 26.29 7.63
N GLU A 68 -11.34 25.60 8.73
CA GLU A 68 -12.23 26.07 9.79
C GLU A 68 -11.55 27.21 10.57
N GLN A 69 -10.28 27.03 10.93
CA GLN A 69 -9.48 28.07 11.60
C GLN A 69 -9.33 29.35 10.78
N LEU A 70 -9.26 29.20 9.45
CA LEU A 70 -9.12 30.32 8.53
C LEU A 70 -10.47 30.93 8.12
N GLY A 71 -11.60 30.36 8.57
CA GLY A 71 -12.95 30.78 8.16
C GLY A 71 -13.20 30.59 6.66
N LEU A 72 -12.51 29.65 6.02
CA LEU A 72 -12.58 29.37 4.59
C LEU A 72 -13.48 28.16 4.29
N ALA A 73 -13.94 28.04 3.05
CA ALA A 73 -14.60 26.83 2.59
C ALA A 73 -13.57 25.68 2.41
N ALA A 74 -13.99 24.44 2.68
CA ALA A 74 -13.15 23.27 2.49
C ALA A 74 -12.80 23.06 1.00
N GLY A 75 -11.51 22.91 0.68
CA GLY A 75 -11.03 22.71 -0.69
C GLY A 75 -11.22 21.29 -1.23
N ALA A 76 -11.64 20.34 -0.40
CA ALA A 76 -11.90 18.94 -0.75
C ALA A 76 -12.96 18.31 0.17
N SER A 77 -13.36 17.07 -0.14
CA SER A 77 -14.31 16.34 0.72
C SER A 77 -13.69 16.03 2.09
N PHE A 78 -14.49 16.26 3.13
CA PHE A 78 -14.13 15.97 4.52
C PHE A 78 -15.31 15.35 5.27
N LEU A 79 -15.00 14.64 6.33
CA LEU A 79 -15.98 14.15 7.30
C LEU A 79 -15.92 15.06 8.52
N ASN A 80 -17.07 15.30 9.16
CA ASN A 80 -17.13 16.07 10.40
C ASN A 80 -16.64 15.22 11.59
N ASN A 81 -15.32 15.00 11.64
CA ASN A 81 -14.58 14.17 12.57
C ASN A 81 -13.13 14.68 12.65
N PRO A 82 -12.36 14.32 13.71
CA PRO A 82 -10.96 14.70 13.87
C PRO A 82 -10.14 14.45 12.59
N GLY A 83 -9.27 15.39 12.25
CA GLY A 83 -8.44 15.33 11.03
C GLY A 83 -7.35 14.24 11.08
N PHE A 84 -6.89 13.89 12.28
CA PHE A 84 -5.75 12.99 12.47
C PHE A 84 -6.17 11.52 12.64
N PRO A 85 -5.48 10.55 12.00
CA PRO A 85 -4.59 10.71 10.85
C PRO A 85 -5.39 10.84 9.54
N SER A 86 -4.74 11.23 8.45
CA SER A 86 -5.43 11.35 7.16
C SER A 86 -5.80 9.97 6.58
N ASP A 87 -7.10 9.63 6.59
CA ASP A 87 -7.63 8.36 6.04
C ASP A 87 -7.25 8.13 4.57
N HIS A 88 -7.21 9.18 3.75
CA HIS A 88 -6.82 9.07 2.34
C HIS A 88 -5.36 8.62 2.20
N ILE A 89 -4.47 9.18 3.02
CA ILE A 89 -3.06 8.85 3.00
C ILE A 89 -2.82 7.48 3.60
N LEU A 90 -3.47 7.18 4.73
CA LEU A 90 -3.46 5.85 5.33
C LEU A 90 -3.81 4.77 4.30
N PHE A 91 -4.89 4.97 3.56
CA PHE A 91 -5.39 4.00 2.59
C PHE A 91 -4.50 3.90 1.33
N CYS A 92 -4.12 5.03 0.73
CA CYS A 92 -3.22 5.06 -0.43
C CYS A 92 -1.85 4.44 -0.12
N THR A 93 -1.26 4.76 1.04
CA THR A 93 0.02 4.20 1.47
C THR A 93 -0.11 2.70 1.72
N THR A 94 -1.19 2.24 2.36
CA THR A 94 -1.43 0.80 2.58
C THR A 94 -1.49 0.03 1.26
N ILE A 95 -2.23 0.52 0.26
CA ILE A 95 -2.31 -0.10 -1.07
C ILE A 95 -0.94 -0.09 -1.77
N THR A 96 -0.25 1.05 -1.74
CA THR A 96 1.08 1.19 -2.35
C THR A 96 2.07 0.18 -1.77
N LEU A 97 2.09 0.02 -0.45
CA LEU A 97 2.96 -0.95 0.24
C LEU A 97 2.52 -2.39 -0.07
N ALA A 98 1.22 -2.68 -0.09
CA ALA A 98 0.71 -3.99 -0.49
C ALA A 98 1.19 -4.39 -1.89
N VAL A 99 1.10 -3.47 -2.86
CA VAL A 99 1.54 -3.71 -4.24
C VAL A 99 3.07 -3.88 -4.29
N TRP A 100 3.82 -3.01 -3.62
CA TRP A 100 5.28 -3.09 -3.53
C TRP A 100 5.76 -4.44 -3.03
N PHE A 101 5.21 -4.89 -1.90
CA PHE A 101 5.66 -6.10 -1.24
C PHE A 101 5.12 -7.38 -1.86
N GLU A 102 3.85 -7.45 -2.31
CA GLU A 102 3.25 -8.71 -2.75
C GLU A 102 3.45 -8.99 -4.25
N THR A 103 3.27 -7.97 -5.10
CA THR A 103 3.36 -8.15 -6.57
C THR A 103 4.80 -8.08 -7.09
N ARG A 104 5.72 -7.46 -6.34
CA ARG A 104 7.12 -7.18 -6.73
C ARG A 104 7.25 -6.31 -8.01
N MET A 105 6.16 -5.67 -8.46
CA MET A 105 6.19 -4.76 -9.60
C MET A 105 6.72 -3.39 -9.18
N LYS A 106 8.06 -3.26 -9.11
CA LYS A 106 8.72 -2.03 -8.64
C LYS A 106 8.26 -0.77 -9.40
N TRP A 107 8.13 -0.86 -10.71
CA TRP A 107 7.67 0.25 -11.56
C TRP A 107 6.26 0.72 -11.21
N LEU A 108 5.30 -0.21 -11.09
CA LEU A 108 3.92 0.14 -10.73
C LEU A 108 3.84 0.71 -9.32
N SER A 109 4.62 0.15 -8.40
CA SER A 109 4.66 0.60 -7.01
C SER A 109 5.25 2.01 -6.89
N LEU A 110 6.24 2.36 -7.73
CA LEU A 110 6.77 3.71 -7.84
C LEU A 110 5.71 4.70 -8.35
N ILE A 111 4.94 4.32 -9.38
CA ILE A 111 3.82 5.12 -9.89
C ILE A 111 2.79 5.37 -8.77
N LEU A 112 2.40 4.32 -8.04
CA LEU A 112 1.46 4.43 -6.92
C LEU A 112 2.01 5.31 -5.79
N ALA A 113 3.32 5.25 -5.52
CA ALA A 113 3.96 6.12 -4.54
C ALA A 113 3.92 7.60 -4.95
N ILE A 114 4.18 7.91 -6.23
CA ILE A 114 4.06 9.28 -6.77
C ILE A 114 2.62 9.78 -6.70
N LEU A 115 1.64 8.94 -7.06
CA LEU A 115 0.22 9.29 -6.93
C LEU A 115 -0.16 9.55 -5.48
N THR A 116 0.29 8.69 -4.55
CA THR A 116 0.05 8.86 -3.10
C THR A 116 0.68 10.15 -2.57
N ALA A 117 1.89 10.50 -3.01
CA ALA A 117 2.54 11.76 -2.65
C ALA A 117 1.78 12.97 -3.22
N THR A 118 1.20 12.84 -4.41
CA THR A 118 0.39 13.90 -5.02
C THR A 118 -0.93 14.09 -4.28
N VAL A 119 -1.56 13.00 -3.82
CA VAL A 119 -2.73 13.04 -2.92
C VAL A 119 -2.35 13.71 -1.60
N ALA A 120 -1.20 13.38 -1.00
CA ALA A 120 -0.70 14.02 0.22
C ALA A 120 -0.60 15.54 0.08
N VAL A 121 0.03 16.01 -1.00
CA VAL A 121 0.11 17.45 -1.30
C VAL A 121 -1.28 18.04 -1.51
N GLY A 122 -2.15 17.38 -2.28
CA GLY A 122 -3.52 17.81 -2.51
C GLY A 122 -4.33 18.00 -1.22
N ARG A 123 -4.19 17.08 -0.25
CA ARG A 123 -4.92 17.15 1.04
C ARG A 123 -4.44 18.31 1.91
N VAL A 124 -3.15 18.66 1.86
CA VAL A 124 -2.61 19.85 2.56
C VAL A 124 -3.04 21.13 1.87
N LEU A 125 -2.94 21.20 0.54
CA LEU A 125 -3.35 22.38 -0.25
C LEU A 125 -4.87 22.63 -0.17
N ALA A 126 -5.66 21.58 -0.02
CA ALA A 126 -7.11 21.67 0.20
C ALA A 126 -7.48 22.18 1.59
N LEU A 127 -6.50 22.41 2.47
CA LEU A 127 -6.68 22.86 3.86
C LEU A 127 -7.57 21.92 4.71
N VAL A 128 -7.79 20.69 4.24
CA VAL A 128 -8.61 19.67 4.95
C VAL A 128 -7.80 18.86 5.94
N HIS A 129 -6.48 18.86 5.81
CA HIS A 129 -5.51 18.13 6.63
C HIS A 129 -4.24 18.96 6.77
N THR A 130 -3.62 18.88 7.93
CA THR A 130 -2.28 19.42 8.18
C THR A 130 -1.19 18.47 7.67
N PRO A 131 0.06 18.93 7.49
CA PRO A 131 1.19 18.05 7.17
C PRO A 131 1.40 16.94 8.21
N ILE A 132 1.07 17.18 9.49
CA ILE A 132 1.19 16.17 10.54
C ILE A 132 0.15 15.06 10.38
N ASP A 133 -1.08 15.37 9.92
CA ASP A 133 -2.11 14.36 9.63
C ASP A 133 -1.70 13.43 8.49
N VAL A 134 -1.06 13.99 7.46
CA VAL A 134 -0.51 13.25 6.32
C VAL A 134 0.63 12.34 6.78
N LEU A 135 1.59 12.88 7.53
CA LEU A 135 2.71 12.10 8.05
C LEU A 135 2.23 10.97 8.98
N GLY A 136 1.26 11.26 9.84
CA GLY A 136 0.61 10.25 10.68
C GLY A 136 0.01 9.11 9.86
N GLY A 137 -0.69 9.42 8.77
CA GLY A 137 -1.24 8.42 7.86
C GLY A 137 -0.17 7.51 7.24
N VAL A 138 0.96 8.07 6.79
CA VAL A 138 2.08 7.30 6.22
C VAL A 138 2.74 6.40 7.28
N VAL A 139 3.01 6.95 8.46
CA VAL A 139 3.68 6.23 9.56
C VAL A 139 2.80 5.06 10.03
N ILE A 140 1.52 5.31 10.26
CA ILE A 140 0.59 4.28 10.74
C ILE A 140 0.37 3.19 9.68
N ALA A 141 0.26 3.55 8.39
CA ALA A 141 0.22 2.57 7.31
C ALA A 141 1.50 1.72 7.25
N SER A 142 2.66 2.31 7.53
CA SER A 142 3.94 1.61 7.56
C SER A 142 4.05 0.60 8.71
N LEU A 143 3.35 0.81 9.84
CA LEU A 143 3.22 -0.19 10.90
C LEU A 143 2.47 -1.43 10.41
N GLY A 144 1.40 -1.25 9.63
CA GLY A 144 0.71 -2.36 8.96
C GLY A 144 1.64 -3.13 8.02
N ALA A 145 2.59 -2.45 7.37
CA ALA A 145 3.52 -3.09 6.44
C ALA A 145 4.51 -4.07 7.10
N LEU A 146 4.62 -4.08 8.44
CA LEU A 146 5.41 -5.07 9.17
C LEU A 146 4.96 -6.51 8.89
N TRP A 147 3.69 -6.72 8.55
CA TRP A 147 3.17 -8.03 8.14
C TRP A 147 3.88 -8.59 6.89
N TYR A 148 4.39 -7.73 6.01
CA TYR A 148 5.09 -8.16 4.79
C TYR A 148 6.51 -8.68 5.06
N LEU A 149 7.10 -8.37 6.22
CA LEU A 149 8.42 -8.88 6.62
C LEU A 149 8.41 -10.39 6.87
N GLN A 150 7.24 -10.96 7.19
CA GLN A 150 7.04 -12.40 7.39
C GLN A 150 6.99 -13.18 6.07
N ARG A 151 7.18 -12.53 4.91
CA ARG A 151 7.12 -13.21 3.62
C ARG A 151 8.38 -14.05 3.42
N ASP A 152 8.22 -15.37 3.52
CA ASP A 152 9.27 -16.32 3.16
C ASP A 152 9.80 -16.05 1.74
N SER A 153 11.14 -16.03 1.61
CA SER A 153 11.77 -16.03 0.30
C SER A 153 11.42 -17.35 -0.38
N THR A 154 10.63 -17.30 -1.46
CA THR A 154 10.34 -18.46 -2.30
C THR A 154 11.66 -19.19 -2.60
N PRO A 155 11.85 -20.45 -2.17
CA PRO A 155 13.06 -21.19 -2.49
C PRO A 155 13.23 -21.20 -4.00
N LYS A 156 14.39 -20.77 -4.52
CA LYS A 156 14.72 -21.02 -5.93
C LYS A 156 14.53 -22.51 -6.19
N PRO A 157 13.86 -22.93 -7.27
CA PRO A 157 13.77 -24.34 -7.59
C PRO A 157 15.19 -24.90 -7.64
N ARG A 158 15.53 -25.76 -6.68
CA ARG A 158 16.82 -26.44 -6.64
C ARG A 158 16.86 -27.27 -7.91
N HIS A 159 17.77 -26.93 -8.83
CA HIS A 159 17.94 -27.68 -10.07
C HIS A 159 18.30 -29.12 -9.68
N ILE A 160 17.31 -30.03 -9.71
CA ILE A 160 17.53 -31.45 -9.45
C ILE A 160 18.32 -31.95 -10.65
N ARG A 161 19.63 -32.11 -10.48
CA ARG A 161 20.51 -32.69 -11.48
C ARG A 161 20.11 -34.16 -11.61
N HIS A 162 19.23 -34.46 -12.57
CA HIS A 162 18.91 -35.84 -12.91
C HIS A 162 20.22 -36.55 -13.29
N TRP A 163 20.64 -37.52 -12.47
CA TRP A 163 21.74 -38.42 -12.79
C TRP A 163 21.28 -39.32 -13.94
N SER A 164 21.90 -39.16 -15.10
CA SER A 164 21.74 -40.05 -16.25
C SER A 164 22.14 -41.48 -15.86
N ARG A 165 21.33 -42.47 -16.25
CA ARG A 165 21.48 -43.90 -15.93
C ARG A 165 22.87 -44.44 -16.34
N PRO A 166 23.42 -45.46 -15.65
CA PRO A 166 24.67 -46.11 -16.06
C PRO A 166 24.49 -46.83 -17.41
N GLN A 167 25.40 -46.57 -18.34
CA GLN A 167 25.50 -47.31 -19.60
C GLN A 167 25.96 -48.74 -19.29
N THR A 168 25.04 -49.70 -19.36
CA THR A 168 25.37 -51.13 -19.43
C THR A 168 26.00 -51.44 -20.78
N ASN A 169 27.33 -51.48 -20.84
CA ASN A 169 28.06 -52.12 -21.93
C ASN A 169 28.12 -53.62 -21.67
N ALA A 170 27.13 -54.36 -22.18
CA ALA A 170 27.19 -55.79 -22.30
C ALA A 170 27.84 -56.16 -23.64
N THR A 171 29.14 -56.47 -23.62
CA THR A 171 29.75 -57.27 -24.69
C THR A 171 30.76 -58.25 -24.08
N ILE A 172 30.25 -59.33 -23.51
CA ILE A 172 31.03 -60.56 -23.31
C ILE A 172 30.97 -61.31 -24.63
N ARG A 173 32.08 -61.36 -25.37
CA ARG A 173 32.28 -62.35 -26.43
C ARG A 173 33.34 -63.34 -25.94
N HIS A 174 32.89 -64.56 -25.67
CA HIS A 174 33.75 -65.71 -25.41
C HIS A 174 34.51 -66.11 -26.69
N LYS A 175 35.63 -66.77 -26.43
CA LYS A 175 36.66 -67.34 -27.32
C LYS A 175 36.14 -68.01 -28.58
#